data_AF-A0A940UW41-F1
#
_entry.id   AF-A0A940UW41-F1
#
_cell.length_a   1.000
_cell.length_b   1.000
_cell.length_c   1.000
_cell.angle_alpha   90.00
_cell.angle_beta   90.00
_cell.angle_gamma   90.00
#
_symmetry.space_group_name_H-M   'P 1'
#
loop_
_entity.id
_entity.type
_entity.pdbx_description
1 polymer ?
#
loop_
_entity_poly.entity_id
_entity_poly.type
_entity_poly.pdbx_seq_one_letter_code
_entity_poly.pdbx_strand_id
1 'polypeptide(L)' 'MIREIRFVVTGEVKKPKSGDWFLNSNNLPICAAQDFNVTQFRMLKMELIDEEGRAVHVSETKEIPKKAGQSA' A
#
# COMPACT_ATOMS: atom_id res chain seq x y z
N MET A 1 15.50 5.44 10.34
CA MET A 1 14.63 4.38 10.87
C MET A 1 13.19 4.80 10.64
N ILE A 2 12.23 3.88 10.46
CA ILE A 2 10.81 4.28 10.41
C ILE A 2 10.34 4.45 11.85
N ARG A 3 9.79 5.63 12.16
CA ARG A 3 9.25 5.96 13.49
C ARG A 3 7.76 5.66 13.58
N GLU A 4 7.00 6.03 12.55
CA GLU A 4 5.54 5.95 12.55
C GLU A 4 5.02 5.61 11.14
N ILE A 5 3.91 4.88 11.08
CA ILE A 5 3.12 4.65 9.86
C ILE A 5 1.79 5.39 10.02
N ARG A 6 1.46 6.29 9.10
CA ARG A 6 0.19 7.02 9.07
C ARG A 6 -0.66 6.58 7.90
N PHE A 7 -1.95 6.43 8.15
CA PHE A 7 -2.96 6.23 7.13
C PHE A 7 -3.86 7.45 7.06
N VAL A 8 -3.92 8.08 5.90
CA VAL A 8 -4.71 9.29 5.66
C VAL A 8 -5.87 8.97 4.73
N VAL A 9 -7.09 9.32 5.13
CA VAL A 9 -8.27 9.19 4.25
C VAL A 9 -8.16 10.20 3.12
N THR A 10 -8.15 9.70 1.89
CA THR A 10 -7.94 10.53 0.68
C THR A 10 -9.18 11.27 0.21
N GLY A 11 -10.36 10.87 0.67
CA GLY A 11 -11.65 11.31 0.13
C GLY A 11 -12.09 10.55 -1.13
N GLU A 12 -11.23 9.72 -1.72
CA GLU A 12 -11.59 8.88 -2.85
C GLU A 12 -12.38 7.64 -2.41
N VAL A 13 -13.39 7.27 -3.20
CA VAL A 13 -14.11 6.00 -3.07
C VAL A 13 -14.02 5.26 -4.40
N LYS A 14 -13.25 4.18 -4.45
CA LYS A 14 -13.05 3.39 -5.68
C LYS A 14 -12.80 1.92 -5.36
N LYS A 15 -12.76 1.10 -6.41
CA LYS A 15 -12.37 -0.31 -6.30
C LYS A 15 -10.85 -0.39 -6.07
N PRO A 16 -10.38 -0.99 -4.97
CA PRO A 16 -8.95 -1.12 -4.69
C PRO A 16 -8.25 -2.00 -5.74
N LYS A 17 -7.08 -1.55 -6.18
CA LYS A 17 -6.12 -2.36 -6.94
C LYS A 17 -5.10 -2.99 -6.00
N SER A 18 -4.40 -4.02 -6.45
CA SER A 18 -3.30 -4.64 -5.72
C SER A 18 -2.30 -3.57 -5.24
N GLY A 19 -1.99 -3.57 -3.95
CA GLY A 19 -1.13 -2.58 -3.29
C GLY A 19 -1.83 -1.32 -2.78
N ASP A 20 -3.08 -1.07 -3.18
CA ASP A 20 -3.86 0.05 -2.62
C ASP A 20 -4.21 -0.19 -1.16
N TRP A 21 -4.19 0.86 -0.35
CA TRP A 21 -4.72 0.85 1.00
C TRP A 21 -6.14 1.42 1.05
N PHE A 22 -7.03 0.80 1.82
CA PHE A 22 -8.42 1.22 1.97
C PHE A 22 -8.99 0.86 3.34
N LEU A 23 -10.13 1.45 3.70
CA LEU A 23 -10.87 1.11 4.91
C LEU A 23 -11.89 0.00 4.64
N ASN A 24 -11.86 -1.05 5.44
CA ASN A 24 -12.91 -2.07 5.43
C ASN A 24 -14.21 -1.58 6.11
N SER A 25 -15.22 -2.44 6.20
CA SER A 25 -16.51 -2.15 6.85
C SER A 25 -16.39 -1.79 8.33
N ASN A 26 -15.30 -2.18 9.00
CA ASN A 26 -15.03 -1.91 10.41
C ASN A 26 -14.11 -0.69 10.59
N ASN A 27 -13.87 0.10 9.54
CA ASN A 27 -12.95 1.24 9.53
C ASN A 27 -11.49 0.87 9.87
N LEU A 28 -11.07 -0.36 9.56
CA LEU A 28 -9.68 -0.79 9.71
C LEU A 28 -8.91 -0.61 8.39
N PRO A 29 -7.67 -0.11 8.43
CA PRO A 29 -6.82 -0.01 7.24
C PRO A 29 -6.40 -1.41 6.76
N ILE A 30 -6.64 -1.69 5.49
CA ILE A 30 -6.27 -2.94 4.82
C ILE A 30 -5.53 -2.62 3.52
N CYS A 31 -4.48 -3.40 3.22
CA CYS A 31 -3.82 -3.40 1.92
C CYS A 31 -4.48 -4.44 1.02
N ALA A 32 -4.83 -4.05 -0.20
CA ALA A 32 -5.36 -4.95 -1.21
C ALA A 32 -4.25 -5.93 -1.66
N ALA A 33 -4.41 -7.21 -1.34
CA ALA A 33 -3.50 -8.27 -1.79
C ALA A 33 -3.66 -8.61 -3.28
N GLN A 34 -4.78 -8.20 -3.89
CA GLN A 34 -5.13 -8.41 -5.30
C GLN A 34 -6.13 -7.34 -5.73
N ASP A 35 -6.44 -7.28 -7.02
CA ASP A 35 -7.45 -6.38 -7.56
C ASP A 35 -8.87 -6.79 -7.11
N PHE A 36 -9.63 -5.82 -6.59
CA PHE A 36 -11.02 -6.01 -6.22
C PHE A 36 -11.93 -5.60 -7.38
N ASN A 37 -12.73 -6.54 -7.90
CA ASN A 37 -13.62 -6.26 -9.02
C ASN A 37 -15.07 -5.92 -8.62
N VAL A 38 -15.39 -6.03 -7.33
CA VAL A 38 -16.79 -6.00 -6.86
C VAL A 38 -17.16 -4.69 -6.18
N THR A 39 -16.47 -4.32 -5.10
CA THR A 39 -16.93 -3.27 -4.16
C THR A 39 -15.96 -2.10 -4.10
N GLN A 40 -16.52 -0.89 -3.96
CA GLN A 40 -15.74 0.32 -3.75
C GLN A 40 -15.52 0.57 -2.25
N PHE A 41 -14.35 1.09 -1.91
CA PHE A 41 -13.96 1.40 -0.53
C PHE A 41 -13.37 2.80 -0.44
N ARG A 42 -13.38 3.39 0.76
CA ARG A 42 -12.68 4.65 1.02
C ARG A 42 -11.18 4.40 1.00
N MET A 43 -10.46 5.11 0.14
CA MET A 43 -9.04 4.89 -0.08
C MET A 43 -8.19 5.61 0.95
N LEU A 44 -7.08 4.99 1.29
CA LEU A 44 -6.08 5.49 2.22
C LEU A 44 -4.78 5.76 1.48
N LYS A 45 -4.08 6.82 1.89
CA LYS A 45 -2.69 7.05 1.58
C LYS A 45 -1.85 6.60 2.78
N MET A 46 -0.89 5.70 2.56
CA MET A 46 0.08 5.32 3.57
C MET A 46 1.27 6.28 3.51
N GLU A 47 1.65 6.83 4.65
CA GLU A 47 2.85 7.65 4.80
C GLU A 47 3.75 7.02 5.87
N LEU A 48 5.02 6.81 5.54
CA LEU A 48 6.02 6.45 6.52
C LEU A 48 6.67 7.72 7.04
N ILE A 49 6.77 7.86 8.35
CA ILE A 49 7.36 9.03 8.99
C ILE A 49 8.71 8.62 9.59
N ASP A 50 9.78 9.34 9.22
CA ASP A 50 11.11 9.17 9.79
C ASP A 50 11.22 9.73 11.22
N GLU A 51 12.39 9.60 11.84
CA GLU A 51 12.61 10.09 13.22
C GLU A 51 12.49 11.60 13.31
N GLU A 52 12.84 12.30 12.23
CA GLU A 52 12.76 13.74 12.04
C GLU A 52 11.33 14.23 11.71
N GLY A 53 10.35 13.33 11.62
CA GLY A 53 8.95 13.67 11.39
C GLY A 53 8.57 13.93 9.93
N ARG A 54 9.44 13.59 8.98
CA ARG A 54 9.24 13.78 7.54
C ARG A 54 8.61 12.54 6.92
N ALA A 55 7.68 12.77 5.99
CA ALA A 55 7.10 11.70 5.19
C ALA A 55 8.10 11.20 4.15
N VAL A 56 8.49 9.92 4.26
CA VAL A 56 9.34 9.24 3.28
C VAL A 56 8.47 8.43 2.33
N HIS A 57 8.67 8.61 1.03
CA HIS A 57 8.01 7.78 0.02
C HIS A 57 8.69 6.42 -0.04
N VAL A 58 7.92 5.35 0.18
CA VAL A 58 8.34 4.01 -0.24
C VAL A 58 8.17 3.99 -1.74
N SER A 59 9.27 4.16 -2.48
CA SER A 59 9.28 3.79 -3.89
C SER A 59 8.95 2.30 -3.96
N GLU A 60 7.95 1.94 -4.76
CA GLU A 60 7.56 0.55 -4.98
C GLU A 60 8.82 -0.30 -5.21
N THR A 61 9.01 -1.32 -4.36
CA THR A 61 10.06 -2.30 -4.51
C THR A 61 9.84 -2.98 -5.86
N LYS A 62 10.58 -2.57 -6.89
CA LYS A 62 10.62 -3.30 -8.17
C LYS A 62 11.03 -4.72 -7.86
N GLU A 63 10.19 -5.68 -8.25
CA GLU A 63 10.45 -7.10 -8.13
C GLU A 63 11.85 -7.43 -8.66
N ILE A 64 12.64 -8.12 -7.84
CA ILE A 64 13.93 -8.68 -8.23
C ILE A 64 13.64 -9.71 -9.34
N PRO A 65 14.25 -9.62 -10.53
CA PRO A 65 14.03 -10.63 -11.56
C PRO A 65 14.59 -11.96 -11.05
N LYS A 66 13.73 -12.98 -10.95
CA LYS A 66 14.15 -14.37 -10.76
C LYS A 66 15.07 -14.73 -11.92
N LYS A 67 16.38 -14.87 -11.67
CA LYS A 67 17.29 -15.49 -12.64
C LYS A 67 16.81 -16.93 -12.87
N ALA A 68 16.25 -17.17 -14.05
CA ALA A 68 16.03 -18.50 -14.59
C ALA A 68 17.38 -19.23 -14.68
N GLY A 69 17.35 -20.52 -14.36
CA GLY A 69 18.52 -21.36 -14.18
C GLY A 69 19.48 -21.42 -15.38
N GLN A 70 20.72 -21.72 -15.05
CA GLN A 70 21.64 -22.39 -15.96
C GLN A 70 22.05 -23.69 -15.27
N SER A 71 21.44 -24.80 -15.72
CA SER A 71 22.11 -26.10 -15.74
C SER A 71 22.92 -26.17 -17.02
N ALA A 72 24.21 -26.46 -16.89
CA ALA A 72 25.00 -27.22 -17.86
C ALA A 72 26.07 -27.97 -17.05
#